data_AF-A0ABD3HFA3-F1
#
_entry.id   AF-A0ABD3HFA3-F1
#
_cell.length_a   1.000
_cell.length_b   1.000
_cell.length_c   1.000
_cell.angle_alpha   90.00
_cell.angle_beta   90.00
_cell.angle_gamma   90.00
#
_symmetry.space_group_name_H-M   'P 1'
#
loop_
_entity.id
_entity.type
_entity.pdbx_description
1 polymer ?
#
loop_
_entity_poly.entity_id
_entity_poly.type
_entity_poly.pdbx_seq_one_letter_code
_entity_poly.pdbx_strand_id
1 'polypeptide(L)'
;MASLQRLVVTVIMVITLATGVRNVEGVLFSSLTRTLTVIAQIQSENASAGAATVGVDSVSIDWSLDSTIPSKVGENYAYVKLELCFAPVSQIDRDWRNTYDDLDKDKTCFRELTTQRYRNAGDSFVWRIPKNVPGAYYFVRAYALTVTGVEVGYGQSTDDEKNSNLIRIIPITGRLRVMDFAGILFSLLSVVSLFLVLAKEARAQAFSGIRIFPIDLTVVPNVRGI
;
A
#
# COMPACT_ATOMS: atom_id res chain seq x y z
N MET A 1 16.70 46.27 37.54
CA MET A 1 16.10 44.96 37.21
C MET A 1 15.58 44.87 35.77
N ALA A 2 14.82 45.84 35.25
CA ALA A 2 14.27 45.80 33.88
C ALA A 2 15.33 45.74 32.74
N SER A 3 16.52 46.31 32.93
CA SER A 3 17.58 46.34 31.91
C SER A 3 18.27 44.98 31.72
N LEU A 4 18.43 44.21 32.79
CA LEU A 4 19.08 42.89 32.74
C LEU A 4 18.15 41.87 32.09
N GLN A 5 16.85 41.95 32.38
CA GLN A 5 15.84 41.09 31.79
C GLN A 5 15.69 41.31 30.27
N ARG A 6 15.79 42.56 29.80
CA ARG A 6 15.80 42.87 28.36
C ARG A 6 17.04 42.30 27.65
N LEU A 7 18.22 42.41 28.29
CA LEU A 7 19.48 41.88 27.76
C LEU A 7 19.43 40.35 27.62
N VAL A 8 18.93 39.66 28.64
CA VAL A 8 18.79 38.19 28.65
C VAL A 8 17.82 37.73 27.55
N VAL A 9 16.68 38.41 27.38
CA VAL A 9 15.71 38.06 26.32
C VAL A 9 16.30 38.28 24.93
N THR A 10 17.04 39.37 24.70
CA THR A 10 17.72 39.61 23.42
C THR A 10 18.81 38.58 23.12
N VAL A 11 19.58 38.16 24.14
CA VAL A 11 20.63 37.14 23.97
C VAL A 11 20.00 35.78 23.66
N ILE A 12 18.93 35.40 24.35
CA ILE A 12 18.21 34.14 24.08
C ILE A 12 17.61 34.16 22.66
N MET A 13 17.02 35.29 22.22
CA MET A 13 16.45 35.43 20.88
C MET A 13 17.52 35.37 19.77
N VAL A 14 18.71 35.92 20.01
CA VAL A 14 19.83 35.84 19.05
C VAL A 14 20.42 34.42 19.01
N ILE A 15 20.50 33.72 20.14
CA ILE A 15 20.98 32.33 20.19
C ILE A 15 20.00 31.39 19.48
N THR A 16 18.67 31.58 19.62
CA THR A 16 17.69 30.73 18.93
C THR A 16 17.58 31.00 17.43
N LEU A 17 17.86 32.23 16.96
CA LEU A 17 17.98 32.52 15.53
C LEU A 17 19.30 32.00 14.93
N ALA A 18 20.39 31.96 15.69
CA ALA A 18 21.69 31.49 15.23
C ALA A 18 21.82 29.96 15.16
N THR A 19 20.94 29.21 15.83
CA THR A 19 20.80 27.75 15.64
C THR A 19 19.96 27.38 14.41
N GLY A 20 19.90 28.28 13.42
CA GLY A 20 19.27 28.06 12.13
C GLY A 20 19.64 26.70 11.56
N VAL A 21 18.59 25.91 11.30
CA VAL A 21 18.54 24.61 10.65
C VAL A 21 19.80 24.30 9.85
N ARG A 22 20.63 23.37 10.35
CA ARG A 22 21.54 22.65 9.48
C ARG A 22 20.66 21.91 8.48
N ASN A 23 20.59 22.39 7.25
CA ASN A 23 20.12 21.57 6.15
C ASN A 23 21.09 20.39 6.09
N VAL A 24 20.66 19.22 6.52
CA VAL A 24 21.28 17.98 6.08
C VAL A 24 21.02 17.99 4.59
N GLU A 25 22.04 18.28 3.79
CA GLU A 25 21.94 18.10 2.34
C GLU A 25 21.64 16.61 2.12
N GLY A 26 20.44 16.32 1.62
CA GLY A 26 20.02 14.96 1.32
C GLY A 26 20.95 14.35 0.27
N VAL A 27 21.21 13.04 0.40
CA VAL A 27 22.05 12.32 -0.55
C VAL A 27 21.30 12.20 -1.88
N LEU A 28 21.96 12.60 -2.98
CA LEU A 28 21.42 12.45 -4.32
C LEU A 28 21.70 11.04 -4.84
N PHE A 29 20.68 10.36 -5.35
CA PHE A 29 20.81 9.04 -5.96
C PHE A 29 21.77 9.06 -7.16
N SER A 30 21.71 10.10 -7.98
CA SER A 30 22.62 10.33 -9.11
C SER A 30 24.10 10.42 -8.72
N SER A 31 24.40 10.73 -7.46
CA SER A 31 25.77 10.77 -6.95
C SER A 31 26.30 9.41 -6.49
N LEU A 32 25.42 8.42 -6.32
CA LEU A 32 25.80 7.09 -5.86
C LEU A 32 26.33 6.23 -7.01
N THR A 33 27.37 5.45 -6.72
CA THR A 33 27.90 4.48 -7.68
C THR A 33 27.25 3.12 -7.46
N ARG A 34 26.91 2.42 -8.56
CA ARG A 34 26.47 1.03 -8.51
C ARG A 34 27.67 0.12 -8.23
N THR A 35 27.78 -0.42 -7.02
CA THR A 35 28.91 -1.26 -6.59
C THR A 35 28.48 -2.62 -6.05
N LEU A 36 27.22 -2.78 -5.69
CA LEU A 36 26.70 -4.02 -5.12
C LEU A 36 25.93 -4.81 -6.18
N THR A 37 26.21 -6.11 -6.23
CA THR A 37 25.38 -7.09 -6.95
C THR A 37 24.27 -7.53 -6.00
N VAL A 38 23.03 -7.45 -6.45
CA VAL A 38 21.85 -7.86 -5.68
C VAL A 38 21.08 -8.87 -6.50
N ILE A 39 20.73 -10.01 -5.89
CA ILE A 39 19.93 -11.05 -6.50
C ILE A 39 18.72 -11.26 -5.60
N ALA A 40 17.52 -11.19 -6.16
CA ALA A 40 16.28 -11.41 -5.42
C ALA A 40 15.48 -12.52 -6.08
N GLN A 41 15.15 -13.56 -5.32
CA GLN A 41 14.48 -14.76 -5.81
C GLN A 41 13.29 -15.10 -4.93
N ILE A 42 12.15 -15.40 -5.57
CA ILE A 42 10.95 -15.83 -4.86
C ILE A 42 11.16 -17.27 -4.40
N GLN A 43 11.01 -17.49 -3.09
CA GLN A 43 10.91 -18.81 -2.51
C GLN A 43 9.41 -19.07 -2.24
N SER A 44 8.78 -19.83 -3.13
CA SER A 44 7.40 -20.30 -2.94
C SER A 44 7.36 -21.82 -2.98
N GLU A 45 6.57 -22.44 -2.10
CA GLU A 45 6.29 -23.87 -2.16
C GLU A 45 5.56 -24.28 -3.45
N ASN A 46 4.85 -23.34 -4.08
CA ASN A 46 4.13 -23.51 -5.35
C ASN A 46 4.72 -22.60 -6.45
N ALA A 47 5.94 -22.92 -6.88
CA ALA A 47 6.82 -22.14 -7.78
C ALA A 47 6.33 -21.94 -9.24
N SER A 48 5.02 -21.92 -9.49
CA SER A 48 4.48 -22.03 -10.86
C SER A 48 4.13 -20.70 -11.53
N ALA A 49 4.14 -19.56 -10.84
CA ALA A 49 3.48 -18.34 -11.36
C ALA A 49 4.35 -17.07 -11.41
N GLY A 50 5.64 -17.12 -11.04
CA GLY A 50 6.50 -15.92 -11.04
C GLY A 50 5.97 -14.78 -10.15
N ALA A 51 5.14 -15.11 -9.17
CA ALA A 51 4.47 -14.16 -8.29
C ALA A 51 4.42 -14.72 -6.87
N ALA A 52 4.64 -13.86 -5.88
CA ALA A 52 4.70 -14.20 -4.47
C ALA A 52 3.44 -13.72 -3.74
N THR A 53 2.83 -14.60 -2.95
CA THR A 53 1.63 -14.33 -2.17
C THR A 53 2.01 -13.84 -0.77
N VAL A 54 1.47 -12.69 -0.38
CA VAL A 54 1.73 -12.13 0.95
C VAL A 54 1.27 -13.08 2.06
N GLY A 55 2.05 -13.16 3.14
CA GLY A 55 1.79 -14.00 4.32
C GLY A 55 2.14 -15.47 4.15
N VAL A 56 2.38 -15.93 2.92
CA VAL A 56 2.72 -17.33 2.60
C VAL A 56 4.16 -17.41 2.14
N ASP A 57 4.49 -16.72 1.04
CA ASP A 57 5.77 -16.85 0.37
C ASP A 57 6.84 -15.94 0.98
N SER A 58 8.10 -16.27 0.69
CA SER A 58 9.28 -15.49 1.06
C SER A 58 10.10 -15.10 -0.16
N VAL A 59 10.97 -14.12 0.02
CA VAL A 59 11.95 -13.68 -0.99
C VAL A 59 13.33 -13.86 -0.40
N SER A 60 14.17 -14.63 -1.08
CA SER A 60 15.62 -14.67 -0.83
C SER A 60 16.24 -13.44 -1.45
N ILE A 61 17.06 -12.73 -0.70
CA ILE A 61 17.82 -11.60 -1.18
C ILE A 61 19.28 -11.88 -0.84
N ASP A 62 20.09 -11.94 -1.88
CA ASP A 62 21.53 -12.15 -1.78
C ASP A 62 22.21 -10.88 -2.28
N TRP A 63 23.22 -10.39 -1.56
CA TRP A 63 24.00 -9.24 -2.00
C TRP A 63 25.48 -9.47 -1.75
N SER A 64 26.31 -8.92 -2.63
CA SER A 64 27.76 -8.94 -2.49
C SER A 64 28.38 -7.73 -3.20
N LEU A 65 29.65 -7.45 -2.92
CA LEU A 65 30.40 -6.51 -3.74
C LEU A 65 30.61 -7.10 -5.14
N ASP A 66 30.36 -6.31 -6.18
CA ASP A 66 30.60 -6.72 -7.55
C ASP A 66 32.10 -7.07 -7.73
N SER A 67 32.38 -8.22 -8.36
CA SER A 67 33.74 -8.72 -8.55
C SER A 67 34.59 -7.85 -9.47
N THR A 68 33.96 -6.97 -10.25
CA THR A 68 34.63 -5.98 -11.09
C THR A 68 35.12 -4.75 -10.30
N ILE A 69 34.60 -4.55 -9.09
CA ILE A 69 34.92 -3.40 -8.23
C ILE A 69 36.09 -3.76 -7.30
N PRO A 70 37.10 -2.88 -7.16
CA PRO A 70 38.19 -3.10 -6.23
C PRO A 70 37.69 -3.27 -4.80
N SER A 71 38.17 -4.28 -4.09
CA SER A 71 37.79 -4.59 -2.70
C SER A 71 37.94 -3.41 -1.74
N LYS A 72 38.90 -2.51 -2.01
CA LYS A 72 39.15 -1.28 -1.25
C LYS A 72 37.94 -0.34 -1.20
N VAL A 73 37.06 -0.36 -2.21
CA VAL A 73 35.82 0.43 -2.19
C VAL A 73 34.90 -0.04 -1.07
N GLY A 74 34.80 -1.36 -0.88
CA GLY A 74 34.01 -1.98 0.18
C GLY A 74 34.53 -1.73 1.59
N GLU A 75 35.79 -1.32 1.78
CA GLU A 75 36.35 -1.03 3.10
C GLU A 75 35.67 0.17 3.78
N ASN A 76 35.07 1.07 2.99
CA ASN A 76 34.33 2.21 3.50
C ASN A 76 32.90 1.84 3.92
N TYR A 77 32.45 0.61 3.64
CA TYR A 77 31.09 0.16 3.91
C TYR A 77 31.01 -0.48 5.29
N ALA A 78 30.13 0.03 6.14
CA ALA A 78 29.86 -0.50 7.46
C ALA A 78 28.61 -1.38 7.49
N TYR A 79 27.57 -0.96 6.78
CA TYR A 79 26.28 -1.63 6.75
C TYR A 79 25.71 -1.70 5.33
N VAL A 80 24.78 -2.64 5.12
CA VAL A 80 23.96 -2.73 3.92
C VAL A 80 22.51 -2.61 4.33
N LYS A 81 21.82 -1.59 3.79
CA LYS A 81 20.38 -1.38 3.96
C LYS A 81 19.65 -1.91 2.74
N LEU A 82 18.75 -2.87 2.95
CA LEU A 82 17.92 -3.45 1.90
C LEU A 82 16.55 -2.78 1.92
N GLU A 83 16.09 -2.32 0.76
CA GLU A 83 14.80 -1.66 0.60
C GLU A 83 14.00 -2.31 -0.53
N LEU A 84 12.68 -2.37 -0.34
CA LEU A 84 11.74 -2.83 -1.35
C LEU A 84 11.18 -1.64 -2.14
N CYS A 85 11.37 -1.66 -3.45
CA CYS A 85 11.10 -0.52 -4.32
C CYS A 85 10.13 -0.86 -5.45
N PHE A 86 9.26 0.07 -5.82
CA PHE A 86 8.28 -0.10 -6.89
C PHE A 86 8.94 -0.07 -8.26
N ALA A 87 8.65 -1.06 -9.11
CA ALA A 87 9.03 -1.05 -10.51
C ALA A 87 8.29 0.06 -11.28
N PRO A 88 8.85 0.63 -12.38
CA PRO A 88 8.22 1.71 -13.14
C PRO A 88 6.79 1.41 -13.58
N VAL A 89 6.51 0.14 -13.97
CA VAL A 89 5.18 -0.33 -14.36
C VAL A 89 4.12 -0.16 -13.26
N SER A 90 4.55 -0.07 -11.99
CA SER A 90 3.69 0.10 -10.83
C SER A 90 3.67 1.54 -10.28
N GLN A 91 4.38 2.47 -10.92
CA GLN A 91 4.43 3.90 -10.58
C GLN A 91 3.47 4.76 -11.43
N ILE A 92 3.04 4.26 -12.60
CA ILE A 92 2.13 4.96 -13.52
C ILE A 92 0.84 5.38 -12.80
N ASP A 93 0.45 6.66 -12.93
CA ASP A 93 -0.73 7.29 -12.31
C ASP A 93 -0.79 7.17 -10.77
N ARG A 94 0.38 7.03 -10.11
CA ARG A 94 0.49 6.89 -8.66
C ARG A 94 1.54 7.84 -8.10
N ASP A 95 1.19 9.13 -7.97
CA ASP A 95 2.08 10.19 -7.46
C ASP A 95 2.76 9.89 -6.11
N TRP A 96 2.16 9.02 -5.30
CA TRP A 96 2.72 8.58 -4.02
C TRP A 96 3.87 7.58 -4.16
N ARG A 97 4.21 7.11 -5.38
CA ARG A 97 5.28 6.15 -5.70
C ARG A 97 6.35 6.75 -6.62
N ASN A 98 6.40 8.08 -6.75
CA ASN A 98 7.29 8.75 -7.68
C ASN A 98 8.77 8.64 -7.27
N THR A 99 9.62 8.52 -8.28
CA THR A 99 11.08 8.56 -8.12
C THR A 99 11.57 10.00 -8.00
N TYR A 100 12.39 10.28 -6.99
CA TYR A 100 13.12 11.54 -6.86
C TYR A 100 14.61 11.27 -6.74
N ASP A 101 15.44 12.23 -7.17
CA ASP A 101 16.89 12.10 -7.06
C ASP A 101 17.36 12.28 -5.62
N ASP A 102 16.75 13.17 -4.87
CA ASP A 102 16.99 13.31 -3.43
C ASP A 102 16.41 12.11 -2.67
N LEU A 103 17.27 11.30 -2.06
CA LEU A 103 16.88 10.06 -1.39
C LEU A 103 15.94 10.28 -0.22
N ASP A 104 16.02 11.42 0.47
CA ASP A 104 15.10 11.76 1.57
C ASP A 104 13.67 12.02 1.05
N LYS A 105 13.54 12.31 -0.24
CA LYS A 105 12.26 12.56 -0.91
C LYS A 105 11.83 11.40 -1.81
N ASP A 106 12.69 10.43 -2.09
CA ASP A 106 12.40 9.30 -2.97
C ASP A 106 11.27 8.43 -2.38
N LYS A 107 10.19 8.25 -3.15
CA LYS A 107 9.05 7.39 -2.76
C LYS A 107 9.05 6.06 -3.50
N THR A 108 10.07 5.82 -4.33
CA THR A 108 10.24 4.55 -5.06
C THR A 108 10.38 3.39 -4.10
N CYS A 109 11.25 3.56 -3.11
CA CYS A 109 11.52 2.58 -2.07
C CYS A 109 10.59 2.81 -0.89
N PHE A 110 9.61 1.92 -0.72
CA PHE A 110 8.50 2.17 0.22
C PHE A 110 8.81 1.67 1.64
N ARG A 111 9.71 0.69 1.76
CA ARG A 111 9.98 -0.02 3.03
C ARG A 111 11.40 -0.54 3.08
N GLU A 112 12.05 -0.26 4.19
CA GLU A 112 13.26 -0.98 4.62
C GLU A 112 12.90 -2.42 5.01
N LEU A 113 13.62 -3.38 4.43
CA LEU A 113 13.51 -4.79 4.71
C LEU A 113 14.39 -5.18 5.90
N THR A 114 15.64 -4.74 5.89
CA THR A 114 16.61 -4.95 6.96
C THR A 114 17.85 -4.07 6.74
N THR A 115 18.59 -3.81 7.81
CA THR A 115 19.95 -3.26 7.76
C THR A 115 20.88 -4.26 8.43
N GLN A 116 21.87 -4.74 7.68
CA GLN A 116 22.83 -5.73 8.15
C GLN A 116 24.27 -5.21 8.09
N ARG A 117 25.18 -5.82 8.84
CA ARG A 117 26.60 -5.46 8.80
C ARG A 117 27.21 -5.89 7.47
N TYR A 118 27.97 -5.01 6.84
CA TYR A 118 28.61 -5.30 5.55
C TYR A 118 29.73 -6.35 5.70
N ARG A 119 29.82 -7.23 4.69
CA ARG A 119 30.88 -8.22 4.50
C ARG A 119 31.24 -8.27 3.01
N ASN A 120 32.53 -8.29 2.68
CA ASN A 120 32.99 -8.34 1.29
C ASN A 120 32.48 -9.56 0.51
N ALA A 121 32.39 -10.71 1.16
CA ALA A 121 31.86 -11.94 0.54
C ALA A 121 30.35 -11.87 0.27
N GLY A 122 29.66 -10.86 0.78
CA GLY A 122 28.22 -10.78 0.77
C GLY A 122 27.55 -11.49 1.94
N ASP A 123 26.23 -11.37 1.99
CA ASP A 123 25.37 -12.13 2.90
C ASP A 123 24.00 -12.36 2.23
N SER A 124 23.14 -13.14 2.89
CA SER A 124 21.80 -13.43 2.43
C SER A 124 20.73 -13.12 3.47
N PHE A 125 19.54 -12.77 3.00
CA PHE A 125 18.40 -12.44 3.83
C PHE A 125 17.14 -13.03 3.22
N VAL A 126 16.46 -13.86 4.00
CA VAL A 126 15.15 -14.39 3.62
C VAL A 126 14.08 -13.53 4.28
N TRP A 127 13.33 -12.82 3.45
CA TRP A 127 12.24 -11.97 3.88
C TRP A 127 10.89 -12.63 3.64
N ARG A 128 10.15 -12.92 4.70
CA ARG A 128 8.75 -13.35 4.58
C ARG A 128 7.87 -12.15 4.28
N ILE A 129 7.11 -12.20 3.18
CA ILE A 129 6.33 -11.05 2.73
C ILE A 129 5.16 -10.84 3.70
N PRO A 130 5.07 -9.71 4.42
CA PRO A 130 4.00 -9.47 5.36
C PRO A 130 2.69 -9.08 4.65
N LYS A 131 1.57 -9.29 5.33
CA LYS A 131 0.21 -9.09 4.79
C LYS A 131 -0.12 -7.64 4.43
N ASN A 132 0.68 -6.68 4.90
CA ASN A 132 0.49 -5.24 4.70
C ASN A 132 1.24 -4.70 3.46
N VAL A 133 1.88 -5.56 2.67
CA VAL A 133 2.53 -5.15 1.41
C VAL A 133 1.46 -5.05 0.31
N PRO A 134 1.32 -3.89 -0.35
CA PRO A 134 0.34 -3.74 -1.41
C PRO A 134 0.76 -4.55 -2.65
N GLY A 135 -0.24 -4.99 -3.42
CA GLY A 135 0.00 -5.69 -4.68
C GLY A 135 0.61 -4.77 -5.73
N ALA A 136 1.79 -5.12 -6.24
CA ALA A 136 2.51 -4.42 -7.30
C ALA A 136 3.70 -5.25 -7.80
N TYR A 137 4.41 -4.72 -8.79
CA TYR A 137 5.73 -5.20 -9.19
C TYR A 137 6.80 -4.42 -8.43
N TYR A 138 7.75 -5.15 -7.86
CA TYR A 138 8.82 -4.61 -7.05
C TYR A 138 10.18 -5.10 -7.53
N PHE A 139 11.22 -4.38 -7.15
CA PHE A 139 12.61 -4.84 -7.15
C PHE A 139 13.22 -4.53 -5.79
N VAL A 140 14.35 -5.15 -5.49
CA VAL A 140 15.09 -4.88 -4.24
C VAL A 140 16.27 -4.00 -4.56
N ARG A 141 16.47 -2.96 -3.75
CA ARG A 141 17.65 -2.10 -3.80
C ARG A 141 18.44 -2.26 -2.50
N ALA A 142 19.74 -2.41 -2.63
CA ALA A 142 20.67 -2.42 -1.52
C ALA A 142 21.47 -1.11 -1.52
N TYR A 143 21.61 -0.48 -0.37
CA TYR A 143 22.48 0.67 -0.17
C TYR A 143 23.64 0.30 0.73
N ALA A 144 24.84 0.65 0.31
CA ALA A 144 26.02 0.60 1.16
C ALA A 144 26.06 1.87 2.02
N LEU A 145 26.10 1.67 3.33
CA LEU A 145 26.13 2.73 4.33
C LEU A 145 27.50 2.82 4.99
N THR A 146 27.93 4.04 5.29
CA THR A 146 29.05 4.33 6.17
C THR A 146 28.69 4.09 7.64
N VAL A 147 29.68 4.19 8.54
CA VAL A 147 29.45 4.09 10.00
C VAL A 147 28.50 5.16 10.53
N THR A 148 28.39 6.29 9.84
CA THR A 148 27.47 7.39 10.15
C THR A 148 26.07 7.20 9.55
N GLY A 149 25.83 6.09 8.84
CA GLY A 149 24.55 5.78 8.22
C GLY A 149 24.29 6.47 6.88
N VAL A 150 25.30 7.10 6.28
CA VAL A 150 25.17 7.81 4.99
C VAL A 150 25.36 6.83 3.84
N GLU A 151 24.45 6.84 2.87
CA GLU A 151 24.52 6.11 1.62
C GLU A 151 25.71 6.56 0.77
N VAL A 152 26.55 5.62 0.36
CA VAL A 152 27.76 5.89 -0.45
C VAL A 152 27.86 5.01 -1.71
N GLY A 153 27.04 3.98 -1.80
CA GLY A 153 26.94 3.14 -2.98
C GLY A 153 25.60 2.40 -2.99
N TYR A 154 25.25 1.83 -4.14
CA TYR A 154 24.03 1.06 -4.26
C TYR A 154 24.19 -0.18 -5.13
N GLY A 155 23.17 -1.03 -5.08
CA GLY A 155 22.94 -2.14 -5.98
C GLY A 155 21.44 -2.39 -6.11
N GLN A 156 21.02 -3.02 -7.18
CA GLN A 156 19.61 -3.36 -7.37
C GLN A 156 19.46 -4.68 -8.12
N SER A 157 18.37 -5.40 -7.83
CA SER A 157 18.08 -6.72 -8.40
C SER A 157 17.64 -6.70 -9.86
N THR A 158 17.44 -5.52 -10.42
CA THR A 158 16.90 -5.27 -11.75
C THR A 158 17.95 -4.58 -12.64
N ASP A 159 17.67 -4.50 -13.93
CA ASP A 159 18.45 -3.76 -14.93
C ASP A 159 18.30 -2.25 -14.76
N ASP A 160 19.09 -1.46 -15.49
CA ASP A 160 19.06 0.00 -15.36
C ASP A 160 17.71 0.58 -15.83
N GLU A 161 17.03 -0.08 -16.77
CA GLU A 161 15.67 0.29 -17.20
C GLU A 161 14.57 -0.22 -16.25
N LYS A 162 14.93 -1.03 -15.25
CA LYS A 162 14.04 -1.59 -14.21
C LYS A 162 12.89 -2.46 -14.76
N ASN A 163 13.16 -3.23 -15.82
CA ASN A 163 12.17 -4.02 -16.55
C ASN A 163 12.33 -5.55 -16.35
N SER A 164 13.46 -6.00 -15.85
CA SER A 164 13.81 -7.41 -15.65
C SER A 164 13.87 -7.78 -14.16
N ASN A 165 13.76 -9.08 -13.84
CA ASN A 165 13.87 -9.61 -12.47
C ASN A 165 12.92 -8.93 -11.46
N LEU A 166 11.72 -8.60 -11.91
CA LEU A 166 10.69 -7.99 -11.07
C LEU A 166 9.94 -9.04 -10.25
N ILE A 167 9.69 -8.72 -9.00
CA ILE A 167 8.92 -9.54 -8.06
C ILE A 167 7.48 -9.05 -8.10
N ARG A 168 6.57 -9.88 -8.62
CA ARG A 168 5.14 -9.60 -8.56
C ARG A 168 4.58 -10.05 -7.21
N ILE A 169 4.12 -9.11 -6.41
CA ILE A 169 3.49 -9.42 -5.12
C ILE A 169 1.96 -9.44 -5.27
N ILE A 170 1.35 -10.55 -4.89
CA ILE A 170 -0.11 -10.74 -4.85
C ILE A 170 -0.59 -10.40 -3.43
N PRO A 171 -1.40 -9.35 -3.25
CA PRO A 171 -1.91 -8.97 -1.94
C PRO A 171 -2.96 -9.97 -1.47
N ILE A 172 -3.28 -9.93 -0.17
CA ILE A 172 -4.48 -10.64 0.32
C ILE A 172 -5.69 -10.02 -0.37
N THR A 173 -6.47 -10.85 -1.03
CA THR A 173 -7.80 -10.45 -1.47
C THR A 173 -8.64 -10.16 -0.23
N GLY A 174 -8.93 -8.88 0.03
CA GLY A 174 -9.88 -8.45 1.05
C GLY A 174 -11.33 -8.92 0.78
N ARG A 175 -11.55 -9.63 -0.33
CA ARG A 175 -12.79 -10.29 -0.68
C ARG A 175 -12.94 -11.58 0.13
N LEU A 176 -13.35 -11.46 1.40
CA LEU A 176 -13.89 -12.62 2.11
C LEU A 176 -15.10 -13.13 1.33
N ARG A 177 -15.18 -14.45 1.09
CA ARG A 177 -16.35 -15.07 0.46
C ARG A 177 -17.67 -14.69 1.15
N VAL A 178 -17.62 -14.41 2.45
CA VAL A 178 -18.75 -13.91 3.25
C VAL A 178 -19.33 -12.61 2.67
N MET A 179 -18.49 -11.69 2.16
CA MET A 179 -18.96 -10.43 1.57
C MET A 179 -19.74 -10.68 0.27
N ASP A 180 -19.29 -11.63 -0.55
CA ASP A 180 -20.01 -12.01 -1.78
C ASP A 180 -21.36 -12.66 -1.45
N PHE A 181 -21.38 -13.58 -0.47
CA PHE A 181 -22.62 -14.21 -0.02
C PHE A 181 -23.60 -13.21 0.60
N ALA A 182 -23.13 -12.28 1.43
CA ALA A 182 -23.96 -11.22 2.00
C ALA A 182 -24.57 -10.34 0.91
N GLY A 183 -23.79 -9.94 -0.10
CA GLY A 183 -24.27 -9.16 -1.24
C GLY A 183 -25.37 -9.87 -2.02
N ILE A 184 -25.21 -11.18 -2.29
CA ILE A 184 -26.24 -11.99 -2.96
C ILE A 184 -27.52 -12.05 -2.09
N LEU A 185 -27.38 -12.33 -0.80
CA LEU A 185 -28.52 -12.48 0.11
C LEU A 185 -29.30 -11.18 0.28
N PHE A 186 -28.62 -10.04 0.47
CA PHE A 186 -29.27 -8.73 0.58
C PHE A 186 -29.95 -8.31 -0.73
N SER A 187 -29.35 -8.62 -1.88
CA SER A 187 -29.96 -8.35 -3.19
C SER A 187 -31.26 -9.14 -3.37
N LEU A 188 -31.26 -10.44 -3.05
CA LEU A 188 -32.45 -11.28 -3.13
C LEU A 188 -33.54 -10.82 -2.15
N LEU A 189 -33.18 -10.52 -0.90
CA LEU A 189 -34.11 -9.99 0.10
C LEU A 189 -34.75 -8.67 -0.34
N SER A 190 -33.96 -7.77 -0.92
CA SER A 190 -34.43 -6.51 -1.48
C SER A 190 -35.47 -6.75 -2.58
N VAL A 191 -35.13 -7.56 -3.58
CA VAL A 191 -36.04 -7.85 -4.71
C VAL A 191 -37.32 -8.52 -4.23
N VAL A 192 -37.22 -9.52 -3.36
CA VAL A 192 -38.38 -10.23 -2.81
C VAL A 192 -39.26 -9.29 -1.98
N SER A 193 -38.67 -8.46 -1.11
CA SER A 193 -39.44 -7.50 -0.31
C SER A 193 -40.21 -6.50 -1.18
N LEU A 194 -39.60 -6.03 -2.28
CA LEU A 194 -40.25 -5.15 -3.24
C LEU A 194 -41.45 -5.84 -3.89
N PHE A 195 -41.29 -7.08 -4.37
CA PHE A 195 -42.41 -7.84 -4.95
C PHE A 195 -43.54 -8.10 -3.95
N LEU A 196 -43.21 -8.40 -2.69
CA LEU A 196 -44.21 -8.60 -1.64
C LEU A 196 -44.98 -7.30 -1.32
N VAL A 197 -44.30 -6.16 -1.30
CA VAL A 197 -44.93 -4.84 -1.13
C VAL A 197 -45.86 -4.55 -2.32
N LEU A 198 -45.38 -4.70 -3.55
CA LEU A 198 -46.20 -4.48 -4.76
C LEU A 198 -47.41 -5.41 -4.82
N ALA A 199 -47.27 -6.68 -4.42
CA ALA A 199 -48.38 -7.63 -4.37
C ALA A 199 -49.41 -7.26 -3.30
N LYS A 200 -48.98 -6.73 -2.15
CA LYS A 200 -49.88 -6.21 -1.11
C LYS A 200 -50.64 -4.97 -1.61
N GLU A 201 -49.96 -4.01 -2.22
CA GLU A 201 -50.58 -2.82 -2.80
C GLU A 201 -51.60 -3.17 -3.90
N ALA A 202 -51.25 -4.09 -4.81
CA ALA A 202 -52.16 -4.54 -5.87
C ALA A 202 -53.43 -5.23 -5.31
N ARG A 203 -53.30 -6.02 -4.24
CA ARG A 203 -54.46 -6.64 -3.57
C ARG A 203 -55.30 -5.62 -2.80
N ALA A 204 -54.69 -4.62 -2.17
CA ALA A 204 -55.41 -3.55 -1.49
C ALA A 204 -56.25 -2.70 -2.45
N GLN A 205 -55.70 -2.38 -3.63
CA GLN A 205 -56.43 -1.68 -4.69
C GLN A 205 -57.57 -2.52 -5.28
N ALA A 206 -57.37 -3.84 -5.47
CA ALA A 206 -58.43 -4.74 -5.95
C ALA A 206 -59.58 -4.90 -4.93
N PHE A 207 -59.29 -4.87 -3.63
CA PHE A 207 -60.31 -4.96 -2.57
C PHE A 207 -61.11 -3.66 -2.40
N SER A 208 -60.49 -2.50 -2.67
CA SER A 208 -61.19 -1.21 -2.72
C SER A 208 -62.16 -1.07 -3.89
N GLY A 209 -62.08 -1.94 -4.92
CA GLY A 209 -62.98 -1.95 -6.07
C GLY A 209 -64.26 -2.79 -5.89
N ILE A 210 -64.42 -3.50 -4.78
CA ILE A 210 -65.56 -4.41 -4.52
C ILE A 210 -66.33 -3.95 -3.27
N ARG A 211 -67.20 -2.95 -3.44
CA ARG A 211 -68.36 -2.52 -2.62
C ARG A 211 -68.76 -1.13 -3.19
N ILE A 212 -69.95 -0.83 -3.69
CA ILE A 212 -71.32 -1.19 -3.29
C ILE A 212 -72.23 -1.02 -4.53
N PHE A 213 -72.96 -2.05 -4.95
CA PHE A 213 -74.28 -1.88 -5.57
C PHE A 213 -75.29 -1.93 -4.42
N PRO A 214 -76.09 -0.88 -4.14
CA PRO A 214 -77.22 -1.02 -3.24
C PRO A 214 -78.36 -1.69 -4.01
N ILE A 215 -78.79 -2.83 -3.48
CA ILE A 215 -80.03 -3.50 -3.85
C ILE A 215 -81.18 -2.64 -3.32
N ASP A 216 -82.01 -2.13 -4.24
CA ASP A 216 -83.23 -1.41 -3.92
C ASP A 216 -84.30 -2.41 -3.48
N LEU A 217 -84.77 -2.29 -2.24
CA LEU A 217 -85.80 -3.14 -1.64
C LEU A 217 -86.73 -2.27 -0.79
N THR A 218 -87.49 -1.41 -1.46
CA THR A 218 -88.69 -0.79 -0.88
C THR A 218 -89.90 -1.00 -1.79
N VAL A 219 -90.67 -2.07 -1.55
CA VAL A 219 -92.11 -2.09 -1.82
C VAL A 219 -92.81 -2.86 -0.70
N VAL A 220 -93.36 -2.10 0.25
CA VAL A 220 -94.32 -2.56 1.27
C VAL A 220 -95.71 -2.50 0.64
N PRO A 221 -96.54 -3.57 0.69
CA PRO A 221 -97.92 -3.49 0.24
C PRO A 221 -98.78 -2.87 1.37
N ASN A 222 -99.41 -1.73 1.09
CA ASN A 222 -100.45 -1.18 1.96
C ASN A 222 -101.83 -1.70 1.50
N VAL A 223 -102.49 -2.46 2.38
CA VAL A 223 -103.85 -2.98 2.20
C VAL A 223 -104.76 -2.38 3.27
N ARG A 224 -105.81 -1.69 2.76
CA ARG A 224 -107.14 -1.37 3.34
C ARG A 224 -107.30 -0.26 4.38
N GLY A 225 -108.20 0.68 4.05
CA GLY A 225 -109.48 0.79 4.77
C GLY A 225 -110.14 2.18 4.84
N ILE A 226 -111.30 2.29 4.16
CA ILE A 226 -112.41 3.27 4.30
C ILE A 226 -112.24 4.59 3.55
#